data_AF-A0A662WHD5-F1
#
_entry.id   AF-A0A662WHD5-F1
#
_cell.length_a   1.000
_cell.length_b   1.000
_cell.length_c   1.000
_cell.angle_alpha   90.00
_cell.angle_beta   90.00
_cell.angle_gamma   90.00
#
_symmetry.space_group_name_H-M   'P 1'
#
loop_
_entity.id
_entity.type
_entity.pdbx_description
1 polymer ?
#
loop_
_entity_poly.entity_id
_entity_poly.type
_entity_poly.pdbx_seq_one_letter_code
_entity_poly.pdbx_strand_id
1 'polypeptide(L)'
;MEHVTCISTALTKTKMSSPPASAHQINMAAVRNHHDSEPSSSVLTIARFVCRECLPISGGSLPHVARLLDAFLDGFSDTLTLTRGYLLSDGSLRLLQYLAAHERSTADPILRRWAFNDVVGCAAAKGDLKALQWLLESYLSDEFLT
;
A
#
# COMPACT_ATOMS: atom_id res chain seq x y z
N MET A 1 31.70 10.19 27.03
CA MET A 1 32.18 10.93 25.85
C MET A 1 33.54 10.34 25.55
N GLU A 2 33.56 9.24 24.78
CA GLU A 2 34.78 8.50 24.46
C GLU A 2 34.91 8.34 22.95
N HIS A 3 36.16 8.44 22.51
CA HIS A 3 36.60 8.83 21.19
C HIS A 3 36.32 7.78 20.12
N VAL A 4 35.74 8.22 19.00
CA VAL A 4 35.68 7.48 17.75
C VAL A 4 36.96 7.80 16.96
N THR A 5 37.83 6.81 16.77
CA THR A 5 39.06 6.94 15.98
C THR A 5 38.87 6.36 14.58
N CYS A 6 39.09 7.23 13.59
CA CYS A 6 39.21 6.99 12.16
C CYS A 6 40.23 5.91 11.76
N ILE A 7 39.95 5.17 10.68
CA ILE A 7 40.98 4.76 9.71
C ILE A 7 40.47 5.08 8.30
N SER A 8 41.35 5.72 7.53
CA SER A 8 41.17 6.24 6.18
C SER A 8 42.00 5.44 5.16
N THR A 9 41.61 5.53 3.88
CA THR A 9 42.42 5.34 2.64
C THR A 9 42.71 3.89 2.21
N ALA A 10 42.73 3.45 0.94
CA ALA A 10 42.90 4.08 -0.38
C ALA A 10 42.36 3.16 -1.51
N LEU A 11 41.61 3.69 -2.51
CA LEU A 11 42.01 3.89 -3.93
C LEU A 11 42.62 2.68 -4.70
N THR A 12 41.90 2.17 -5.70
CA THR A 12 42.48 1.86 -7.03
C THR A 12 41.51 2.23 -8.16
N LYS A 13 42.08 2.74 -9.26
CA LYS A 13 41.44 3.34 -10.44
C LYS A 13 41.93 2.57 -11.67
N THR A 14 41.02 2.03 -12.48
CA THR A 14 41.35 1.48 -13.82
C THR A 14 40.09 1.53 -14.70
N LYS A 15 39.91 2.56 -15.53
CA LYS A 15 40.26 2.71 -16.95
C LYS A 15 39.09 2.35 -17.90
N MET A 16 38.68 3.35 -18.68
CA MET A 16 37.61 3.36 -19.70
C MET A 16 37.87 2.40 -20.86
N SER A 17 36.79 1.77 -21.36
CA SER A 17 36.66 1.32 -22.75
C SER A 17 35.19 1.45 -23.19
N SER A 18 34.96 2.22 -24.25
CA SER A 18 33.66 2.48 -24.89
C SER A 18 33.22 1.31 -25.82
N PRO A 19 31.95 1.30 -26.30
CA PRO A 19 31.22 0.09 -26.71
C PRO A 19 31.22 -0.15 -28.23
N PRO A 20 30.82 -1.35 -28.71
CA PRO A 20 30.36 -1.51 -30.07
C PRO A 20 28.82 -1.46 -30.17
N ALA A 21 28.35 -0.74 -31.19
CA ALA A 21 26.98 -0.69 -31.66
C ALA A 21 26.57 -2.01 -32.33
N SER A 22 25.34 -2.47 -32.08
CA SER A 22 24.67 -3.41 -32.98
C SER A 22 23.14 -3.33 -32.84
N ALA A 23 22.54 -2.93 -33.96
CA ALA A 23 21.24 -3.32 -34.51
C ALA A 23 19.98 -3.25 -33.62
N HIS A 24 19.13 -2.29 -33.97
CA HIS A 24 17.67 -2.36 -33.84
C HIS A 24 17.13 -3.74 -34.27
N GLN A 25 16.49 -4.44 -33.34
CA GLN A 25 15.48 -5.43 -33.68
C GLN A 25 14.26 -5.18 -32.79
N ILE A 26 13.31 -4.43 -33.36
CA ILE A 26 11.99 -4.19 -32.76
C ILE A 26 11.25 -5.53 -32.84
N ASN A 27 11.28 -6.31 -31.76
CA ASN A 27 10.49 -7.52 -31.63
C ASN A 27 9.04 -7.14 -31.29
N MET A 28 8.22 -7.01 -32.33
CA MET A 28 6.75 -6.91 -32.27
C MET A 28 6.13 -8.27 -31.91
N ALA A 29 6.35 -8.78 -30.69
CA ALA A 29 5.67 -9.98 -30.21
C ALA A 29 5.79 -10.15 -28.69
N ALA A 30 5.16 -9.27 -27.92
CA ALA A 30 4.61 -9.58 -26.61
C ALA A 30 3.86 -8.36 -26.07
N VAL A 31 2.67 -8.08 -26.59
CA VAL A 31 1.65 -7.43 -25.77
C VAL A 31 1.28 -8.48 -24.71
N ARG A 32 2.14 -8.60 -23.69
CA ARG A 32 1.70 -9.15 -22.42
C ARG A 32 0.66 -8.18 -21.94
N ASN A 33 -0.59 -8.63 -21.96
CA ASN A 33 -1.64 -8.05 -21.15
C ASN A 33 -1.11 -8.05 -19.71
N HIS A 34 -0.48 -6.95 -19.29
CA HIS A 34 -0.56 -6.51 -17.92
C HIS A 34 -2.05 -6.23 -17.71
N HIS A 35 -2.79 -7.28 -17.37
CA HIS A 35 -3.75 -7.12 -16.30
C HIS A 35 -2.91 -6.86 -15.07
N ASP A 36 -2.41 -5.62 -14.96
CA ASP A 36 -2.31 -4.97 -13.68
C ASP A 36 -3.70 -5.17 -13.09
N SER A 37 -3.81 -6.18 -12.23
CA SER A 37 -4.85 -6.20 -11.23
C SER A 37 -4.49 -5.02 -10.35
N GLU A 38 -4.83 -3.82 -10.83
CA GLU A 38 -4.84 -2.62 -10.03
C GLU A 38 -5.54 -3.05 -8.74
N PRO A 39 -4.87 -2.96 -7.57
CA PRO A 39 -5.44 -3.46 -6.34
C PRO A 39 -6.79 -2.78 -6.24
N SER A 40 -7.86 -3.56 -6.36
CA SER A 40 -9.22 -3.07 -6.50
C SER A 40 -9.39 -2.00 -5.45
N SER A 41 -9.37 -0.71 -5.86
CA SER A 41 -9.18 0.36 -4.89
C SER A 41 -10.24 0.15 -3.82
N SER A 42 -9.81 0.11 -2.57
CA SER A 42 -10.68 -0.28 -1.46
C SER A 42 -11.77 0.77 -1.35
N VAL A 43 -12.84 0.69 -2.14
CA VAL A 43 -13.92 1.69 -2.14
C VAL A 43 -14.95 1.28 -1.08
N LEU A 44 -15.48 2.26 -0.36
CA LEU A 44 -16.55 2.05 0.61
C LEU A 44 -17.73 1.34 -0.03
N THR A 45 -18.32 0.40 0.71
CA THR A 45 -19.51 -0.33 0.25
C THR A 45 -20.62 0.62 -0.18
N ILE A 46 -20.80 1.71 0.58
CA ILE A 46 -21.85 2.69 0.30
C ILE A 46 -21.60 3.44 -1.02
N ALA A 47 -20.35 3.78 -1.34
CA ALA A 47 -20.02 4.39 -2.63
C ALA A 47 -20.31 3.42 -3.79
N ARG A 48 -19.93 2.13 -3.64
CA ARG A 48 -20.29 1.09 -4.63
C ARG A 48 -21.80 0.93 -4.76
N PHE A 49 -22.53 0.95 -3.65
CA PHE A 49 -23.98 0.82 -3.62
C PHE A 49 -24.68 2.00 -4.31
N VAL A 50 -24.31 3.24 -3.97
CA VAL A 50 -24.85 4.46 -4.59
C VAL A 50 -24.56 4.48 -6.09
N CYS A 51 -23.34 4.13 -6.51
CA CYS A 51 -23.03 4.04 -7.93
C CYS A 51 -23.87 2.98 -8.67
N ARG A 52 -24.17 1.85 -8.02
CA ARG A 52 -24.97 0.78 -8.63
C ARG A 52 -26.45 1.14 -8.73
N GLU A 53 -27.02 1.70 -7.66
CA GLU A 53 -28.48 1.87 -7.54
C GLU A 53 -28.94 3.27 -8.00
N CYS A 54 -28.11 4.31 -7.81
CA CYS A 54 -28.47 5.69 -8.13
C CYS A 54 -27.86 6.20 -9.43
N LEU A 55 -26.84 5.53 -9.98
CA LEU A 55 -26.23 5.85 -11.26
C LEU A 55 -26.32 4.67 -12.25
N PRO A 56 -27.52 4.10 -12.50
CA PRO A 56 -27.67 3.03 -13.48
C PRO A 56 -27.42 3.59 -14.88
N ILE A 57 -26.24 3.35 -15.42
CA ILE A 57 -25.93 3.74 -16.80
C ILE A 57 -26.32 2.61 -17.72
N SER A 58 -27.01 2.96 -18.80
CA SER A 58 -27.38 2.07 -19.90
C SER A 58 -26.19 1.51 -20.70
N GLY A 59 -25.00 1.38 -20.12
CA GLY A 59 -23.81 0.92 -20.85
C GLY A 59 -22.43 0.98 -20.18
N GLY A 60 -22.29 1.16 -18.85
CA GLY A 60 -20.95 1.07 -18.25
C GLY A 60 -20.81 1.36 -16.76
N SER A 61 -19.72 0.87 -16.17
CA SER A 61 -19.27 1.21 -14.81
C SER A 61 -18.57 2.57 -14.77
N LEU A 62 -18.84 3.41 -13.76
CA LEU A 62 -18.14 4.69 -13.53
C LEU A 62 -17.17 4.60 -12.35
N PRO A 63 -16.00 3.97 -12.51
CA PRO A 63 -15.03 3.82 -11.43
C PRO A 63 -14.48 5.17 -10.94
N HIS A 64 -14.48 6.21 -11.78
CA HIS A 64 -14.06 7.56 -11.38
C HIS A 64 -15.07 8.25 -10.43
N VAL A 65 -16.39 8.09 -10.66
CA VAL A 65 -17.40 8.63 -9.75
C VAL A 65 -17.40 7.86 -8.43
N ALA A 66 -17.22 6.53 -8.48
CA ALA A 66 -17.07 5.74 -7.27
C ALA A 66 -15.90 6.24 -6.41
N ARG A 67 -14.74 6.52 -7.02
CA ARG A 67 -13.58 7.09 -6.32
C ARG A 67 -13.80 8.51 -5.80
N LEU A 68 -14.55 9.36 -6.51
CA LEU A 68 -14.88 10.70 -6.03
C LEU A 68 -15.81 10.68 -4.82
N LEU A 69 -16.83 9.81 -4.85
CA LEU A 69 -17.71 9.60 -3.71
C LEU A 69 -16.94 8.98 -2.54
N ASP A 70 -16.05 8.04 -2.83
CA ASP A 70 -15.17 7.44 -1.84
C ASP A 70 -14.31 8.50 -1.17
N ALA A 71 -13.56 9.30 -1.94
CA ALA A 71 -12.71 10.37 -1.42
C ALA A 71 -13.50 11.45 -0.66
N PHE A 72 -14.74 11.75 -1.07
CA PHE A 72 -15.62 12.66 -0.33
C PHE A 72 -16.03 12.09 1.04
N LEU A 73 -16.26 10.78 1.11
CA LEU A 73 -16.61 10.07 2.34
C LEU A 73 -15.38 9.66 3.17
N ASP A 74 -14.20 9.62 2.55
CA ASP A 74 -12.89 9.28 3.13
C ASP A 74 -12.33 10.39 4.05
N GLY A 75 -13.11 11.44 4.30
CA GLY A 75 -12.90 12.38 5.39
C GLY A 75 -13.08 11.74 6.77
N PHE A 76 -12.58 10.52 6.98
CA PHE A 76 -12.48 9.91 8.28
C PHE A 76 -11.76 10.87 9.21
N SER A 77 -12.33 11.02 10.40
CA SER A 77 -11.68 11.77 11.47
C SER A 77 -10.24 11.27 11.62
N ASP A 78 -9.28 12.17 11.82
CA ASP A 78 -7.88 11.82 12.16
C ASP A 78 -7.80 10.87 13.37
N THR A 79 -8.92 10.66 14.07
CA THR A 79 -9.08 9.72 15.18
C THR A 79 -9.39 8.27 14.77
N LEU A 80 -9.64 7.96 13.48
CA LEU A 80 -9.90 6.59 13.00
C LEU A 80 -8.61 5.93 12.50
N THR A 81 -7.77 5.51 13.44
CA THR A 81 -6.54 4.74 13.16
C THR A 81 -6.83 3.27 12.85
N LEU A 82 -5.84 2.53 12.34
CA LEU A 82 -5.93 1.08 12.10
C LEU A 82 -6.38 0.31 13.34
N THR A 83 -5.76 0.54 14.50
CA THR A 83 -6.15 -0.10 15.78
C THR A 83 -7.61 0.22 16.13
N ARG A 84 -8.01 1.49 16.02
CA ARG A 84 -9.37 1.88 16.37
C ARG A 84 -10.39 1.28 15.39
N GLY A 85 -10.08 1.25 14.10
CA GLY A 85 -10.88 0.59 13.09
C GLY A 85 -11.04 -0.91 13.37
N TYR A 86 -9.96 -1.59 13.76
CA TYR A 86 -9.99 -2.98 14.18
C TYR A 86 -10.95 -3.21 15.34
N LEU A 87 -10.81 -2.44 16.42
CA LEU A 87 -11.61 -2.58 17.63
C LEU A 87 -13.08 -2.25 17.40
N LEU A 88 -13.38 -1.14 16.70
CA LEU A 88 -14.76 -0.71 16.43
C LEU A 88 -15.52 -1.69 15.53
N SER A 89 -14.81 -2.37 14.63
CA SER A 89 -15.39 -3.32 13.68
C SER A 89 -15.31 -4.77 14.12
N ASP A 90 -14.85 -5.02 15.36
CA ASP A 90 -14.62 -6.35 15.91
C ASP A 90 -13.68 -7.24 15.07
N GLY A 91 -12.79 -6.62 14.28
CA GLY A 91 -11.79 -7.32 13.45
C GLY A 91 -12.11 -7.40 11.96
N SER A 92 -12.83 -6.42 11.41
CA SER A 92 -13.10 -6.37 9.97
C SER A 92 -11.82 -6.13 9.15
N LEU A 93 -11.29 -7.20 8.56
CA LEU A 93 -10.15 -7.13 7.65
C LEU A 93 -10.38 -6.16 6.49
N ARG A 94 -11.61 -6.11 5.95
CA ARG A 94 -11.95 -5.20 4.86
C ARG A 94 -11.82 -3.74 5.25
N LEU A 95 -12.16 -3.40 6.51
CA LEU A 95 -11.97 -2.05 7.01
C LEU A 95 -10.48 -1.73 7.20
N LEU A 96 -9.67 -2.68 7.68
CA LEU A 96 -8.21 -2.48 7.76
C LEU A 96 -7.60 -2.22 6.39
N GLN A 97 -7.98 -3.02 5.39
CA GLN A 97 -7.55 -2.86 4.00
C GLN A 97 -7.98 -1.52 3.42
N TYR A 98 -9.16 -1.04 3.80
CA TYR A 98 -9.63 0.28 3.44
C TYR A 98 -8.73 1.36 4.06
N LEU A 99 -8.56 1.35 5.38
CA LEU A 99 -7.78 2.35 6.11
C LEU A 99 -6.31 2.39 5.66
N ALA A 100 -5.70 1.23 5.42
CA ALA A 100 -4.33 1.15 4.92
C ALA A 100 -4.17 1.72 3.50
N ALA A 101 -5.15 1.50 2.61
CA ALA A 101 -5.12 2.04 1.25
C ALA A 101 -5.28 3.56 1.20
N HIS A 102 -5.90 4.15 2.23
CA HIS A 102 -6.14 5.59 2.36
C HIS A 102 -5.18 6.26 3.36
N GLU A 103 -4.20 5.52 3.88
CA GLU A 103 -3.14 6.09 4.71
C GLU A 103 -2.31 7.06 3.86
N ARG A 104 -2.18 8.32 4.31
CA ARG A 104 -1.44 9.34 3.57
C ARG A 104 0.02 8.90 3.45
N SER A 105 0.57 8.93 2.24
CA SER A 105 1.93 8.46 1.92
C SER A 105 3.06 9.19 2.66
N THR A 106 2.77 10.30 3.35
CA THR A 106 3.71 11.06 4.17
C THR A 106 3.78 10.57 5.62
N ALA A 107 3.16 9.44 5.96
CA ALA A 107 3.21 8.90 7.32
C ALA A 107 4.67 8.58 7.69
N ASP A 108 5.15 9.21 8.78
CA ASP A 108 6.46 8.94 9.37
C ASP A 108 6.63 7.41 9.60
N PRO A 109 7.71 6.78 9.11
CA PRO A 109 7.97 5.36 9.29
C PRO A 109 7.84 4.91 10.76
N ILE A 110 8.25 5.74 11.72
CA ILE A 110 8.14 5.45 13.15
C ILE A 110 6.66 5.35 13.57
N LEU A 111 5.83 6.30 13.14
CA LEU A 111 4.39 6.30 13.42
C LEU A 111 3.70 5.10 12.77
N ARG A 112 4.10 4.75 11.54
CA ARG A 112 3.57 3.59 10.83
C ARG A 112 3.90 2.27 11.53
N ARG A 113 5.15 2.12 11.98
CA ARG A 113 5.58 0.96 12.76
C ARG A 113 4.87 0.86 14.10
N TRP A 114 4.66 1.99 14.78
CA TRP A 114 3.88 2.05 16.00
C TRP A 114 2.42 1.60 15.76
N ALA A 115 1.75 2.15 14.75
CA ALA A 115 0.38 1.78 14.38
C ALA A 115 0.24 0.28 14.04
N PHE A 116 1.22 -0.29 13.33
CA PHE A 116 1.28 -1.73 13.07
C PHE A 116 1.35 -2.56 14.35
N ASN A 117 2.29 -2.26 15.24
CA ASN A 117 2.48 -3.03 16.47
C ASN A 117 1.22 -3.04 17.33
N ASP A 118 0.52 -1.91 17.35
CA ASP A 118 -0.68 -1.70 18.15
C ASP A 118 -1.86 -2.55 17.63
N VAL A 119 -2.10 -2.57 16.31
CA VAL A 119 -3.14 -3.42 15.69
C VAL A 119 -2.76 -4.91 15.72
N VAL A 120 -1.48 -5.25 15.56
CA VAL A 120 -0.98 -6.64 15.69
C VAL A 120 -1.20 -7.17 17.11
N GLY A 121 -0.93 -6.37 18.14
CA GLY A 121 -1.20 -6.74 19.53
C GLY A 121 -2.67 -7.07 19.75
N CYS A 122 -3.57 -6.24 19.21
CA CYS A 122 -5.01 -6.49 19.27
C CYS A 122 -5.43 -7.78 18.54
N ALA A 123 -4.94 -7.99 17.31
CA ALA A 123 -5.27 -9.17 16.52
C ALA A 123 -4.71 -10.46 17.15
N ALA A 124 -3.50 -10.42 17.70
CA ALA A 124 -2.88 -11.54 18.40
C ALA A 124 -3.65 -11.91 19.67
N ALA A 125 -4.08 -10.91 20.46
CA ALA A 125 -4.88 -11.15 21.66
C ALA A 125 -6.23 -11.85 21.34
N LYS A 126 -6.81 -11.58 20.15
CA LYS A 126 -8.04 -12.23 19.67
C LYS A 126 -7.81 -13.55 18.93
N GLY A 127 -6.55 -13.90 18.60
CA GLY A 127 -6.24 -15.05 17.76
C GLY A 127 -6.66 -14.89 16.30
N ASP A 128 -6.77 -13.66 15.80
CA ASP A 128 -7.19 -13.36 14.43
C ASP A 128 -6.03 -13.55 13.44
N LEU A 129 -5.78 -14.82 13.10
CA LEU A 129 -4.70 -15.21 12.21
C LEU A 129 -4.83 -14.59 10.81
N LYS A 130 -6.06 -14.33 10.35
CA LYS A 130 -6.30 -13.75 9.02
C LYS A 130 -5.87 -12.30 8.97
N ALA A 131 -6.20 -11.51 9.99
CA ALA A 131 -5.71 -10.13 10.11
C ALA A 131 -4.19 -10.08 10.26
N LEU A 132 -3.63 -10.94 11.11
CA LEU A 132 -2.17 -11.03 11.31
C LEU A 132 -1.41 -11.35 10.02
N GLN A 133 -1.89 -12.32 9.24
CA GLN A 133 -1.28 -12.68 7.97
C GLN A 133 -1.28 -11.48 7.01
N TRP A 134 -2.42 -10.82 6.84
CA TRP A 134 -2.52 -9.67 5.95
C TRP A 134 -1.66 -8.48 6.41
N LEU A 135 -1.61 -8.20 7.72
CA LEU A 135 -0.77 -7.13 8.27
C LEU A 135 0.72 -7.37 7.95
N LEU A 136 1.19 -8.60 8.08
CA LEU A 136 2.58 -8.95 7.82
C LEU A 136 2.91 -8.97 6.31
N GLU A 137 2.02 -9.52 5.49
CA GLU A 137 2.26 -9.74 4.07
C GLU A 137 1.93 -8.54 3.18
N SER A 138 1.06 -7.63 3.62
CA SER A 138 0.55 -6.53 2.77
C SER A 138 0.73 -5.12 3.36
N TYR A 139 0.76 -4.95 4.69
CA TYR A 139 0.81 -3.61 5.30
C TYR A 139 2.24 -3.12 5.58
N LEU A 140 3.16 -4.01 5.99
CA LEU A 140 4.56 -3.67 6.30
C LEU A 140 5.61 -4.32 5.38
N SER A 141 5.18 -4.84 4.23
CA SER A 141 6.00 -5.67 3.34
C SER A 141 7.30 -5.00 2.86
N ASP A 142 7.35 -3.67 2.83
CA ASP A 142 8.51 -2.91 2.37
C ASP A 142 9.63 -2.77 3.42
N GLU A 143 9.37 -3.02 4.71
CA GLU A 143 10.27 -2.63 5.80
C GLU A 143 10.99 -3.82 6.47
N PHE A 144 10.73 -5.06 6.02
CA PHE A 144 11.38 -6.28 6.50
C PHE A 144 12.48 -6.84 5.56
N LEU A 145 12.71 -6.19 4.41
CA LEU A 145 13.57 -6.70 3.34
C LEU A 145 14.86 -5.89 3.09
N THR A 146 15.24 -4.96 3.98
CA THR A 146 16.49 -4.19 3.89
C THR A 146 17.34 -4.31 5.14
#